data_AF-A0A7X4DT01-F1
#
_entry.id   AF-A0A7X4DT01-F1
#
_cell.length_a   1.000
_cell.length_b   1.000
_cell.length_c   1.000
_cell.angle_alpha   90.00
_cell.angle_beta   90.00
_cell.angle_gamma   90.00
#
_symmetry.space_group_name_H-M   'P 1'
#
loop_
_entity.id
_entity.type
_entity.pdbx_description
1 polymer ?
#
loop_
_entity_poly.entity_id
_entity_poly.type
_entity_poly.pdbx_seq_one_letter_code
_entity_poly.pdbx_strand_id
1 'polypeptide(L)'
;MAKTAWRTIHHRLAGRVRADVLLCMLAHDVEWRMQETLKPLLFHDEEPLPATSPVVSAEPSDGAALKVAMKRTASGLSAQGFPGPMAHLATLSRFRMRPRSE
;
A
#
# COMPACT_ATOMS: atom_id res chain seq x y z
N MET A 1 -0.47 -2.18 7.97
CA MET A 1 -1.53 -1.25 8.42
C MET A 1 -1.00 0.17 8.30
N ALA A 2 -1.19 0.82 7.16
CA ALA A 2 -1.09 2.27 7.16
C ALA A 2 -2.19 2.74 8.09
N LYS A 3 -1.77 3.26 9.24
CA LYS A 3 -2.65 4.02 10.10
C LYS A 3 -2.94 5.27 9.29
N THR A 4 -3.94 5.22 8.41
CA THR A 4 -4.69 6.40 7.97
C THR A 4 -5.41 6.89 9.21
N ALA A 5 -4.62 7.33 10.18
CA ALA A 5 -5.08 8.12 11.28
C ALA A 5 -5.76 9.27 10.57
N TRP A 6 -7.08 9.34 10.69
CA TRP A 6 -7.74 10.63 10.70
C TRP A 6 -6.85 11.48 11.60
N ARG A 7 -6.00 12.32 10.98
CA ARG A 7 -5.20 13.28 11.73
C ARG A 7 -6.29 14.04 12.46
N THR A 8 -6.34 13.88 13.77
CA THR A 8 -7.36 14.47 14.64
C THR A 8 -7.12 15.97 14.67
N ILE A 9 -7.39 16.62 13.54
CA ILE A 9 -7.55 18.04 13.42
C ILE A 9 -9.02 18.24 13.77
N HIS A 10 -9.27 18.87 14.92
CA HIS A 10 -10.63 19.10 15.38
C HIS A 10 -11.27 20.19 14.52
N HIS A 11 -11.85 19.80 13.39
CA HIS A 11 -12.60 20.69 12.52
C HIS A 11 -13.95 21.00 13.16
N ARG A 12 -14.16 22.27 13.51
CA ARG A 12 -15.45 22.75 14.06
C ARG A 12 -16.37 23.34 12.99
N LEU A 13 -15.85 23.56 11.79
CA LEU A 13 -16.59 24.09 10.65
C LEU A 13 -17.04 22.96 9.74
N ALA A 14 -18.34 22.84 9.49
CA ALA A 14 -18.93 21.76 8.69
C ALA A 14 -18.29 21.60 7.30
N GLY A 15 -17.90 22.71 6.65
CA GLY A 15 -17.22 22.67 5.36
C GLY A 15 -15.85 21.99 5.40
N ARG A 16 -15.08 22.17 6.47
CA ARG A 16 -13.75 21.56 6.61
C ARG A 16 -13.89 20.05 6.85
N VAL A 17 -14.76 19.66 7.78
CA VAL A 17 -15.06 18.23 8.05
C VAL A 17 -15.37 17.47 6.77
N ARG A 18 -16.23 18.02 5.89
CA ARG A 18 -16.56 17.37 4.61
C ARG A 18 -15.34 17.25 3.69
N ALA A 19 -14.52 18.29 3.59
CA ALA A 19 -13.31 18.28 2.77
C ALA A 19 -12.29 17.24 3.29
N ASP A 20 -12.09 17.14 4.61
CA ASP A 20 -11.15 16.19 5.20
C ASP A 20 -11.61 14.74 5.03
N VAL A 21 -12.92 14.48 5.18
CA VAL A 21 -13.50 13.16 4.88
C VAL A 21 -13.28 12.80 3.41
N LEU A 22 -13.56 13.72 2.49
CA LEU A 22 -13.33 13.50 1.06
C LEU A 22 -11.86 13.19 0.77
N LEU A 23 -10.92 13.97 1.33
CA LEU A 23 -9.49 13.74 1.15
C LEU A 23 -9.04 12.40 1.75
N CYS A 24 -9.58 12.01 2.91
CA CYS A 24 -9.29 10.71 3.50
C CYS A 24 -9.78 9.55 2.62
N MET A 25 -10.99 9.67 2.06
CA MET A 25 -11.54 8.66 1.14
C MET A 25 -10.70 8.55 -0.14
N LEU A 26 -10.31 9.68 -0.73
CA LEU A 26 -9.46 9.70 -1.92
C LEU A 26 -8.07 9.14 -1.65
N ALA A 27 -7.45 9.51 -0.53
CA ALA A 27 -6.14 8.99 -0.14
C ALA A 27 -6.20 7.47 0.07
N HIS A 28 -7.26 6.98 0.73
CA HIS A 28 -7.48 5.55 0.93
C HIS A 28 -7.66 4.80 -0.40
N ASP A 29 -8.44 5.35 -1.33
CA ASP A 29 -8.65 4.74 -2.65
C ASP A 29 -7.36 4.69 -3.49
N VAL A 30 -6.54 5.73 -3.43
CA VAL A 30 -5.20 5.70 -4.06
C VAL A 30 -4.32 4.64 -3.40
N GLU A 31 -4.28 4.60 -2.07
CA GLU A 31 -3.49 3.60 -1.33
C GLU A 31 -3.92 2.17 -1.70
N TRP A 32 -5.22 1.90 -1.72
CA TRP A 32 -5.78 0.60 -2.10
C TRP A 32 -5.29 0.18 -3.49
N ARG A 33 -5.46 1.06 -4.49
CA ARG A 33 -5.02 0.78 -5.88
C ARG A 33 -3.52 0.56 -6.01
N MET A 34 -2.72 1.32 -5.26
CA MET A 34 -1.27 1.11 -5.20
C MET A 34 -0.93 -0.25 -4.60
N GLN A 35 -1.58 -0.65 -3.52
CA GLN A 35 -1.38 -1.97 -2.92
C GLN A 35 -1.77 -3.09 -3.89
N GLU A 36 -2.88 -2.95 -4.62
CA GLU A 36 -3.28 -3.92 -5.64
C GLU A 36 -2.23 -4.07 -6.75
N THR A 37 -1.71 -2.95 -7.25
CA THR A 37 -0.69 -2.95 -8.31
C THR A 37 0.65 -3.53 -7.81
N LEU A 38 0.98 -3.31 -6.53
CA LEU A 38 2.23 -3.74 -5.91
C LEU A 38 2.14 -5.11 -5.21
N LYS A 39 0.99 -5.81 -5.26
CA LYS A 39 0.78 -7.14 -4.64
C LYS A 39 1.97 -8.10 -4.79
N PRO A 40 2.61 -8.23 -5.98
CA PRO A 40 3.75 -9.15 -6.14
C PRO A 40 4.95 -8.84 -5.26
N LEU A 41 5.14 -7.57 -4.88
CA LEU A 41 6.24 -7.09 -4.04
C LEU A 41 5.89 -7.05 -2.55
N LEU A 42 4.59 -7.08 -2.24
CA LEU A 42 4.07 -6.97 -0.89
C LEU A 42 3.84 -8.35 -0.26
N PHE A 43 3.75 -8.40 1.07
CA PHE A 43 3.15 -9.51 1.82
C PHE A 43 1.62 -9.55 1.64
N HIS A 44 1.18 -9.52 0.38
CA HIS A 44 -0.21 -9.74 0.00
C HIS A 44 -0.31 -11.07 -0.74
N ASP A 45 -1.44 -11.73 -0.51
CA ASP A 45 -1.81 -12.92 -1.24
C ASP A 45 -2.26 -12.53 -2.67
N GLU A 46 -1.65 -13.17 -3.65
CA GLU A 46 -1.91 -12.92 -5.08
C GLU A 46 -3.06 -13.79 -5.61
N GLU A 47 -3.22 -14.98 -5.02
CA GLU A 47 -4.21 -15.98 -5.42
C GLU A 47 -5.00 -16.45 -4.19
N PRO A 48 -5.77 -15.53 -3.55
CA PRO A 48 -6.53 -15.87 -2.36
C PRO A 48 -7.57 -16.95 -2.67
N LEU A 49 -7.67 -17.94 -1.79
CA LEU A 49 -8.67 -18.98 -1.88
C LEU A 49 -10.08 -18.38 -1.73
N PRO A 50 -11.09 -18.90 -2.45
CA PRO A 50 -12.46 -18.41 -2.34
C PRO A 50 -12.96 -18.60 -0.90
N ALA A 51 -13.44 -17.51 -0.30
CA ALA A 51 -13.96 -17.54 1.06
C ALA A 51 -15.20 -18.44 1.15
N THR A 52 -15.16 -19.45 2.02
CA THR A 52 -16.31 -20.33 2.28
C THR A 52 -17.45 -19.59 3.00
N SER A 53 -17.13 -18.54 3.77
CA SER A 53 -18.09 -17.72 4.51
C SER A 53 -17.52 -16.33 4.76
N PRO A 54 -18.35 -15.26 4.75
CA PRO A 54 -17.90 -13.89 4.98
C PRO A 54 -17.37 -13.61 6.38
N VAL A 55 -17.66 -14.47 7.36
CA VAL A 55 -17.27 -14.28 8.77
C VAL A 55 -16.08 -15.16 9.16
N VAL A 56 -15.77 -16.19 8.36
CA VAL A 56 -14.64 -17.09 8.62
C VAL A 56 -13.35 -16.41 8.16
N SER A 57 -12.28 -16.55 8.93
CA SER A 57 -10.97 -16.05 8.54
C SER A 57 -10.55 -16.65 7.20
N ALA A 58 -9.96 -15.84 6.33
CA ALA A 58 -9.40 -16.34 5.08
C ALA A 58 -8.19 -17.24 5.39
N GLU A 59 -8.09 -18.36 4.69
CA GLU A 59 -6.89 -19.19 4.70
C GLU A 59 -5.89 -18.67 3.67
N PRO A 60 -4.59 -18.61 4.01
CA PRO A 60 -3.56 -18.15 3.07
C PRO A 60 -3.36 -19.18 1.95
N SER A 61 -3.13 -18.70 0.73
CA SER A 61 -2.70 -19.57 -0.38
C SER A 61 -1.31 -20.16 -0.12
N ASP A 62 -0.97 -21.24 -0.85
CA ASP A 62 0.37 -21.83 -0.80
C ASP A 62 1.46 -20.81 -1.17
N GLY A 63 1.18 -19.95 -2.15
CA GLY A 63 2.09 -18.86 -2.55
C GLY A 63 2.29 -17.84 -1.44
N ALA A 64 1.23 -17.46 -0.72
CA ALA A 64 1.33 -16.57 0.43
C ALA A 64 2.11 -17.22 1.58
N ALA A 65 1.86 -18.50 1.89
CA ALA A 65 2.59 -19.23 2.91
C ALA A 65 4.10 -19.32 2.60
N LEU A 66 4.46 -19.62 1.34
CA LEU A 66 5.84 -19.63 0.87
C LEU A 66 6.48 -18.23 0.95
N LYS A 67 5.78 -17.18 0.52
CA LYS A 67 6.28 -15.80 0.58
C LYS A 67 6.56 -15.37 2.02
N VAL A 68 5.72 -15.77 2.99
CA VAL A 68 5.94 -15.51 4.42
C VAL A 68 7.13 -16.31 4.95
N ALA A 69 7.22 -17.60 4.65
CA ALA A 69 8.29 -18.47 5.12
C ALA A 69 9.66 -18.05 4.59
N MET A 70 9.75 -17.75 3.29
CA MET A 70 11.00 -17.37 2.63
C MET A 70 11.33 -15.87 2.79
N LYS A 71 10.34 -15.04 3.14
CA LYS A 71 10.41 -13.56 3.13
C LYS A 71 10.91 -13.01 1.79
N ARG A 72 10.62 -13.74 0.71
CA ARG A 72 11.02 -13.42 -0.67
C ARG A 72 9.85 -13.56 -1.62
N THR A 73 9.82 -12.72 -2.64
CA THR A 73 8.87 -12.77 -3.74
C THR A 73 9.28 -13.85 -4.74
N ALA A 74 8.37 -14.24 -5.64
CA ALA A 74 8.66 -15.19 -6.72
C ALA A 74 9.81 -14.73 -7.63
N SER A 75 10.00 -13.42 -7.77
CA SER A 75 11.12 -12.81 -8.50
C SER A 75 12.46 -12.76 -7.74
N GLY A 76 12.51 -13.32 -6.52
CA GLY A 76 13.72 -13.37 -5.68
C GLY A 76 14.02 -12.08 -4.91
N LEU A 77 13.16 -11.07 -4.99
CA LEU A 77 13.28 -9.84 -4.20
C LEU A 77 12.85 -10.10 -2.75
N SER A 78 13.32 -9.29 -1.81
CA SER A 78 12.81 -9.35 -0.43
C SER A 78 11.36 -8.90 -0.41
N ALA A 79 10.47 -9.71 0.17
CA ALA A 79 9.08 -9.32 0.36
C ALA A 79 9.01 -8.22 1.43
N GLN A 80 8.21 -7.17 1.18
CA GLN A 80 8.15 -6.00 2.05
C GLN A 80 6.71 -5.66 2.46
N GLY A 81 6.57 -4.95 3.57
CA GLY A 81 5.33 -4.23 3.87
C GLY A 81 5.22 -2.96 3.03
N PHE A 82 4.01 -2.44 2.85
CA PHE A 82 3.74 -1.24 2.04
C PHE A 82 4.67 -0.02 2.28
N PRO A 83 5.11 0.29 3.51
CA PRO A 83 6.05 1.40 3.74
C PRO A 83 7.39 1.26 3.01
N GLY A 84 7.87 0.04 2.77
CA GLY A 84 9.15 -0.23 2.10
C GLY A 84 9.15 0.26 0.64
N PRO A 85 8.24 -0.23 -0.21
CA PRO A 85 8.08 0.27 -1.57
C PRO A 85 7.80 1.77 -1.61
N MET A 86 7.02 2.32 -0.68
CA MET A 86 6.77 3.76 -0.63
C MET A 86 8.03 4.57 -0.34
N ALA A 87 8.88 4.11 0.57
CA ALA A 87 10.17 4.74 0.83
C ALA A 87 11.08 4.72 -0.41
N HIS A 88 11.07 3.61 -1.16
CA HIS A 88 11.84 3.51 -2.41
C HIS A 88 11.28 4.45 -3.49
N LEU A 89 9.97 4.42 -3.74
CA LEU A 89 9.30 5.28 -4.71
C LEU A 89 9.47 6.77 -4.38
N ALA A 90 9.52 7.14 -3.09
CA ALA A 90 9.78 8.51 -2.66
C ALA A 90 11.16 9.05 -3.09
N THR A 91 12.13 8.16 -3.37
CA THR A 91 13.44 8.56 -3.91
C THR A 91 13.41 8.79 -5.42
N LEU A 92 12.45 8.17 -6.13
CA LEU A 92 12.27 8.35 -7.56
C LEU A 92 11.72 9.74 -7.83
N SER A 93 12.60 10.61 -8.33
CA SER A 93 12.27 11.98 -8.68
C SER A 93 12.70 12.25 -10.11
N ARG A 94 11.82 12.88 -10.90
CA ARG A 94 12.10 13.26 -12.28
C ARG A 94 12.94 14.54 -12.32
N PHE A 95 14.13 14.52 -11.72
CA PHE A 95 15.07 15.64 -11.87
C PHE A 95 15.89 15.46 -13.13
N ARG A 96 15.77 16.40 -14.06
CA ARG A 96 16.60 16.48 -15.26
C ARG A 96 17.66 17.54 -15.00
N MET A 97 18.82 17.13 -14.52
CA MET A 97 19.95 18.05 -14.34
C MET A 97 20.54 18.36 -15.72
N ARG A 98 20.62 19.65 -16.08
CA ARG A 98 21.41 20.10 -17.22
C ARG A 98 22.82 20.38 -16.71
N PRO A 99 23.86 19.65 -17.16
CA PRO A 99 25.23 19.99 -16.80
C PRO A 99 25.52 21.41 -17.30
N ARG A 100 26.23 22.19 -16.48
CA ARG A 100 26.71 23.52 -16.87
C ARG A 100 27.74 23.30 -17.98
N SER A 101 27.43 23.78 -19.19
CA SER A 101 28.44 23.89 -20.24
C SER A 101 29.46 24.94 -19.81
N GLU A 102 30.73 24.56 -19.78
CA GLU A 102 31.86 25.50 -19.72
C GLU A 102 31.94 26.37 -20.97
#